data_AF-A0A455SJP2-F1
#
_entry.id   AF-A0A455SJP2-F1
#
_cell.length_a   1.000
_cell.length_b   1.000
_cell.length_c   1.000
_cell.angle_alpha   90.00
_cell.angle_beta   90.00
_cell.angle_gamma   90.00
#
_symmetry.space_group_name_H-M   'P 1'
#
loop_
_entity.id
_entity.type
_entity.pdbx_description
1 polymer ?
#
loop_
_entity_poly.entity_id
_entity_poly.type
_entity_poly.pdbx_seq_one_letter_code
_entity_poly.pdbx_strand_id
1 'polypeptide(L)'
;MSNMMEFEDTLRNCLQAVQSRFPTNLIEVNQDVLGERVFSLRYRSTLEVVAWLEHTDPALLEEPAKVVVSAQKCEIVLPGRSPHPAFWLYHRGNMPDRTEVHKAQGSQEAP
;
A
#
# COMPACT_ATOMS: atom_id res chain seq x y z
N MET A 1 -16.77 8.92 15.21
CA MET A 1 -16.57 9.32 13.80
C MET A 1 -15.14 9.00 13.44
N SER A 2 -14.90 7.89 12.73
CA SER A 2 -13.56 7.57 12.26
C SER A 2 -13.28 8.46 11.05
N ASN A 3 -12.39 9.45 11.18
CA ASN A 3 -11.99 10.30 10.05
C ASN A 3 -11.21 9.44 9.06
N MET A 4 -11.83 9.16 7.91
CA MET A 4 -11.17 8.58 6.76
C MET A 4 -10.67 9.74 5.89
N MET A 5 -9.38 9.72 5.54
CA MET A 5 -8.79 10.66 4.61
C MET A 5 -8.41 9.92 3.33
N GLU A 6 -8.74 10.51 2.20
CA GLU A 6 -8.38 10.00 0.89
C GLU A 6 -7.58 11.06 0.14
N PHE A 7 -6.59 10.63 -0.61
CA PHE A 7 -5.79 11.48 -1.47
C PHE A 7 -5.52 10.75 -2.78
N GLU A 8 -5.73 11.42 -3.91
CA GLU A 8 -5.58 10.85 -5.26
C GLU A 8 -4.58 11.68 -6.05
N ASP A 9 -3.56 11.01 -6.59
CA ASP A 9 -2.50 11.59 -7.42
C ASP A 9 -1.76 10.44 -8.13
N THR A 10 -0.66 10.70 -8.79
CA THR A 10 0.27 9.66 -9.26
C THR A 10 0.81 8.81 -8.10
N LEU A 11 1.17 7.56 -8.37
CA LEU A 11 1.80 6.68 -7.38
C LEU A 11 3.06 7.31 -6.78
N ARG A 12 3.87 8.00 -7.59
CA ARG A 12 5.04 8.76 -7.15
C ARG A 12 4.68 9.77 -6.07
N ASN A 13 3.72 10.64 -6.33
CA ASN A 13 3.31 11.68 -5.39
C ASN A 13 2.69 11.08 -4.13
N CYS A 14 1.91 10.00 -4.28
CA CYS A 14 1.36 9.25 -3.15
C CYS A 14 2.46 8.70 -2.22
N LEU A 15 3.47 8.04 -2.79
CA LEU A 15 4.61 7.50 -2.03
C LEU A 15 5.46 8.62 -1.40
N GLN A 16 5.69 9.73 -2.09
CA GLN A 16 6.40 10.88 -1.54
C GLN A 16 5.63 11.53 -0.38
N ALA A 17 4.31 11.68 -0.50
CA ALA A 17 3.45 12.21 0.54
C ALA A 17 3.48 11.32 1.80
N VAL A 18 3.48 10.00 1.61
CA VAL A 18 3.66 9.02 2.68
C VAL A 18 5.02 9.19 3.34
N GLN A 19 6.11 9.19 2.56
CA GLN A 19 7.46 9.30 3.09
C GLN A 19 7.66 10.60 3.90
N SER A 20 7.05 11.70 3.44
CA SER A 20 7.12 12.99 4.13
C SER A 20 6.38 12.99 5.46
N ARG A 21 5.21 12.33 5.55
CA ARG A 21 4.38 12.34 6.77
C ARG A 21 4.76 11.24 7.75
N PHE A 22 5.27 10.13 7.23
CA PHE A 22 5.54 8.92 8.00
C PHE A 22 6.88 8.28 7.58
N PRO A 23 8.01 8.93 7.87
CA PRO A 23 9.32 8.53 7.34
C PRO A 23 9.82 7.18 7.85
N THR A 24 9.23 6.66 8.93
CA THR A 24 9.58 5.37 9.54
C THR A 24 8.61 4.25 9.20
N ASN A 25 7.67 4.47 8.29
CA ASN A 25 6.70 3.44 7.92
C ASN A 25 7.35 2.33 7.11
N LEU A 26 6.77 1.14 7.27
CA LEU A 26 7.05 -0.02 6.47
C LEU A 26 5.93 -0.22 5.47
N ILE A 27 6.28 -0.51 4.24
CA ILE A 27 5.39 -0.83 3.15
C ILE A 27 5.46 -2.34 2.91
N GLU A 28 4.30 -2.98 2.89
CA GLU A 28 4.10 -4.29 2.29
C GLU A 28 3.55 -4.13 0.89
N VAL A 29 4.14 -4.86 -0.05
CA VAL A 29 3.76 -4.83 -1.46
C VAL A 29 2.82 -5.99 -1.75
N ASN A 30 1.68 -5.69 -2.36
CA ASN A 30 0.74 -6.70 -2.83
C ASN A 30 1.20 -7.29 -4.16
N GLN A 31 1.74 -8.50 -4.11
CA GLN A 31 2.20 -9.23 -5.29
C GLN A 31 1.06 -9.64 -6.23
N ASP A 32 -0.17 -9.73 -5.72
CA ASP A 32 -1.33 -10.05 -6.58
C ASP A 32 -1.71 -8.87 -7.48
N VAL A 33 -1.36 -7.63 -7.06
CA VAL A 33 -1.64 -6.40 -7.83
C VAL A 33 -0.46 -6.02 -8.72
N LEU A 34 0.77 -6.19 -8.24
CA LEU A 34 1.98 -5.80 -8.99
C LEU A 34 2.60 -6.97 -9.79
N GLY A 35 2.33 -8.21 -9.41
CA GLY A 35 2.89 -9.44 -9.99
C GLY A 35 3.88 -10.15 -9.06
N GLU A 36 4.02 -11.48 -9.21
CA GLU A 36 4.89 -12.32 -8.37
C GLU A 36 6.39 -12.05 -8.55
N ARG A 37 6.81 -11.51 -9.70
CA ARG A 37 8.23 -11.24 -10.01
C ARG A 37 8.79 -10.01 -9.31
N VAL A 38 7.95 -9.33 -8.54
CA VAL A 38 8.16 -7.95 -8.16
C VAL A 38 8.99 -7.84 -6.88
N PHE A 39 8.87 -8.77 -5.92
CA PHE A 39 9.67 -8.71 -4.70
C PHE A 39 9.74 -10.01 -3.89
N SER A 40 10.90 -10.31 -3.30
CA SER A 40 11.07 -11.43 -2.36
C SER A 40 11.02 -11.01 -0.88
N LEU A 41 11.08 -9.71 -0.56
CA LEU A 41 11.14 -9.20 0.81
C LEU A 41 9.87 -8.42 1.16
N ARG A 42 9.22 -8.82 2.26
CA ARG A 42 7.85 -8.44 2.64
C ARG A 42 7.65 -6.99 3.09
N TYR A 43 8.61 -6.41 3.81
CA TYR A 43 8.47 -5.07 4.40
C TYR A 43 9.66 -4.19 4.03
N ARG A 44 9.38 -2.98 3.54
CA ARG A 44 10.38 -2.02 3.06
C ARG A 44 10.08 -0.61 3.51
N SER A 45 11.09 0.22 3.65
CA SER A 45 10.87 1.67 3.76
C SER A 45 10.27 2.21 2.46
N THR A 46 9.52 3.31 2.54
CA THR A 46 8.97 3.95 1.33
C THR A 46 10.07 4.38 0.36
N LEU A 47 11.24 4.80 0.85
CA LEU A 47 12.40 5.11 0.02
C LEU A 47 12.88 3.90 -0.81
N GLU A 48 12.98 2.72 -0.20
CA GLU A 48 13.39 1.51 -0.91
C GLU A 48 12.38 1.12 -1.99
N VAL A 49 11.08 1.29 -1.73
CA VAL A 49 10.02 1.01 -2.72
C VAL A 49 10.09 1.97 -3.90
N VAL A 50 10.25 3.27 -3.64
CA VAL A 50 10.40 4.27 -4.70
C VAL A 50 11.64 3.99 -5.55
N ALA A 51 12.80 3.83 -4.91
CA ALA A 51 14.06 3.58 -5.61
C ALA A 51 14.02 2.30 -6.46
N TRP A 52 13.36 1.26 -5.95
CA TRP A 52 13.15 0.03 -6.72
C TRP A 52 12.22 0.26 -7.90
N LEU A 53 11.07 0.92 -7.72
CA LEU A 53 10.12 1.21 -8.81
C LEU A 53 10.76 2.04 -9.92
N GLU A 54 11.58 3.02 -9.56
CA GLU A 54 12.33 3.83 -10.54
C GLU A 54 13.24 2.98 -11.43
N HIS A 55 13.75 1.85 -10.90
CA HIS A 55 14.64 0.96 -11.64
C HIS A 55 13.90 -0.13 -12.41
N THR A 56 12.81 -0.67 -11.88
CA THR A 56 12.14 -1.85 -12.44
C THR A 56 10.92 -1.53 -13.29
N ASP A 57 10.13 -0.54 -12.89
CA ASP A 57 8.92 -0.14 -13.60
C ASP A 57 8.60 1.35 -13.32
N PRO A 58 9.37 2.27 -13.92
CA PRO A 58 9.17 3.70 -13.72
C PRO A 58 7.84 4.19 -14.27
N ALA A 59 7.21 3.45 -15.20
CA ALA A 59 5.89 3.79 -15.72
C ALA A 59 4.80 3.60 -14.66
N LEU A 60 4.94 2.60 -13.78
CA LEU A 60 4.02 2.40 -12.65
C LEU A 60 3.96 3.62 -11.73
N LEU A 61 5.08 4.34 -11.55
CA LEU A 61 5.13 5.53 -10.70
C LEU A 61 4.26 6.68 -11.20
N GLU A 62 3.95 6.69 -12.49
CA GLU A 62 3.12 7.72 -13.13
C GLU A 62 1.65 7.31 -13.19
N GLU A 63 1.30 6.09 -12.75
CA GLU A 63 -0.10 5.65 -12.73
C GLU A 63 -0.92 6.37 -11.66
N PRO A 64 -2.22 6.61 -11.92
CA PRO A 64 -3.15 7.09 -10.91
C PRO A 64 -3.18 6.14 -9.71
N ALA A 65 -3.04 6.71 -8.52
CA ALA A 65 -3.04 6.02 -7.25
C ALA A 65 -3.93 6.77 -6.25
N LYS A 66 -4.45 6.01 -5.30
CA LYS A 66 -5.28 6.52 -4.22
C LYS A 66 -4.72 6.08 -2.89
N VAL A 67 -4.32 7.03 -2.06
CA VAL A 67 -3.99 6.81 -0.65
C VAL A 67 -5.29 6.84 0.14
N VAL A 68 -5.51 5.79 0.93
CA VAL A 68 -6.62 5.69 1.89
C VAL A 68 -6.01 5.60 3.28
N VAL A 69 -6.34 6.56 4.15
CA VAL A 69 -5.90 6.61 5.54
C VAL A 69 -7.13 6.58 6.44
N SER A 70 -7.13 5.66 7.41
CA SER A 70 -8.11 5.61 8.47
C SER A 70 -7.40 5.42 9.83
N ALA A 71 -8.18 5.41 10.91
CA ALA A 71 -7.65 5.12 12.24
C ALA A 71 -6.98 3.74 12.36
N GLN A 72 -7.28 2.80 11.46
CA GLN A 72 -6.83 1.41 11.53
C GLN A 72 -5.85 1.02 10.41
N LYS A 73 -5.86 1.73 9.29
CA LYS A 73 -5.07 1.35 8.11
C LYS A 73 -4.60 2.56 7.32
N CYS A 74 -3.46 2.40 6.67
CA CYS A 74 -2.99 3.29 5.62
C CYS A 74 -2.59 2.40 4.44
N GLU A 75 -3.17 2.66 3.27
CA GLU A 75 -2.99 1.80 2.10
C GLU A 75 -3.01 2.64 0.82
N ILE A 76 -2.39 2.12 -0.23
CA ILE A 76 -2.38 2.73 -1.56
C ILE A 76 -3.00 1.75 -2.53
N VAL A 77 -4.02 2.21 -3.25
CA VAL A 77 -4.73 1.47 -4.29
C VAL A 77 -4.33 2.01 -5.66
N LEU A 78 -4.17 1.11 -6.64
CA LEU A 78 -3.99 1.45 -8.05
C LEU A 78 -5.30 1.14 -8.79
N PRO A 79 -6.25 2.09 -8.87
CA PRO A 79 -7.60 1.83 -9.38
C PRO A 79 -7.63 1.34 -10.83
N GLY A 80 -6.62 1.66 -11.64
CA GLY A 80 -6.49 1.17 -13.00
C GLY A 80 -6.09 -0.32 -13.10
N ARG A 81 -5.63 -0.93 -12.00
CA ARG A 81 -5.12 -2.31 -11.97
C ARG A 81 -5.98 -3.24 -11.13
N SER A 82 -6.37 -2.80 -9.94
CA SER A 82 -7.10 -3.63 -8.99
C SER A 82 -7.90 -2.78 -8.00
N PRO A 83 -9.08 -3.25 -7.55
CA PRO A 83 -9.77 -2.65 -6.42
C PRO A 83 -9.07 -2.94 -5.08
N HIS A 84 -8.12 -3.87 -5.05
CA HIS A 84 -7.34 -4.20 -3.86
C HIS A 84 -6.12 -3.27 -3.72
N PRO A 85 -5.66 -3.01 -2.48
CA PRO A 85 -4.46 -2.22 -2.26
C PRO A 85 -3.24 -2.86 -2.94
N ALA A 86 -2.46 -2.03 -3.63
CA ALA A 86 -1.14 -2.39 -4.13
C ALA A 86 -0.08 -2.31 -3.03
N PHE A 87 -0.29 -1.46 -2.03
CA PHE A 87 0.62 -1.25 -0.92
C PHE A 87 -0.13 -1.09 0.41
N TRP A 88 0.33 -1.77 1.45
CA TRP A 88 -0.11 -1.54 2.83
C TRP A 88 0.99 -0.88 3.63
N LEU A 89 0.62 0.11 4.44
CA LEU A 89 1.54 0.91 5.22
C LEU A 89 1.35 0.64 6.70
N TYR A 90 2.44 0.25 7.34
CA TYR A 90 2.49 -0.08 8.75
C TYR A 90 3.41 0.87 9.49
N HIS A 91 2.93 1.39 10.61
CA HIS A 91 3.80 2.08 11.55
C HIS A 91 4.75 1.08 12.21
N ARG A 92 6.00 1.49 12.43
CA ARG A 92 7.02 0.65 13.08
C ARG A 92 6.56 0.32 14.51
N GLY A 93 6.13 -0.92 14.73
CA GLY A 93 5.54 -1.40 16.00
C GLY A 93 4.06 -1.80 15.94
N ASN A 94 3.36 -1.49 14.85
CA ASN A 94 1.98 -1.91 14.59
C ASN A 94 1.91 -2.77 13.32
N MET A 95 2.77 -3.79 13.25
CA MET A 95 2.68 -4.78 12.19
C MET A 95 1.60 -5.80 12.59
N PRO A 96 0.65 -6.14 11.70
CA PRO A 96 -0.35 -7.14 12.02
C PRO A 96 0.35 -8.48 12.29
N ASP A 97 0.01 -9.10 13.42
CA ASP A 97 0.36 -10.50 13.62
C ASP A 97 -0.39 -11.31 12.56
N ARG A 98 0.30 -12.20 11.84
CA ARG A 98 -0.21 -12.85 10.61
C ARG A 98 -1.48 -13.69 10.84
N THR A 99 -1.88 -13.89 12.09
CA THR A 99 -3.10 -14.59 12.50
C THR A 99 -4.38 -13.82 12.18
N GLU A 100 -4.34 -12.50 11.97
CA GLU A 100 -5.56 -11.68 11.81
C GLU A 100 -5.90 -11.29 10.36
N VAL A 101 -4.93 -11.31 9.44
CA VAL A 101 -5.11 -10.79 8.08
C VAL A 101 -6.03 -11.68 7.22
N HIS A 102 -6.11 -12.98 7.51
CA HIS A 102 -7.03 -13.90 6.80
C HIS A 102 -8.50 -13.80 7.22
N LYS A 103 -8.84 -13.07 8.30
CA LYS A 103 -10.25 -12.97 8.74
C LYS A 103 -11.02 -11.80 8.14
N ALA A 104 -10.35 -10.82 7.53
CA ALA A 104 -11.02 -9.61 7.02
C ALA A 104 -11.51 -9.70 5.56
N GLN A 105 -11.22 -10.79 4.84
CA GLN A 105 -11.64 -10.96 3.43
C GLN A 105 -12.72 -12.03 3.21
N GLY A 106 -13.31 -12.60 4.26
CA GLY A 106 -14.34 -13.62 4.15
C GLY A 106 -15.53 -13.36 5.06
N SER A 107 -16.41 -12.43 4.67
CA SER A 107 -17.77 -12.34 5.21
C SER A 107 -18.68 -11.60 4.22
N GLN A 108 -18.88 -12.19 3.05
CA GLN A 108 -20.17 -12.12 2.38
C GLN A 108 -20.82 -13.49 2.56
N GLU A 109 -21.47 -13.67 3.70
CA GLU A 109 -22.45 -14.74 3.89
C GLU A 109 -23.79 -14.16 3.45
N ALA A 110 -24.26 -14.61 2.28
CA ALA A 110 -25.61 -14.33 1.80
C ALA A 110 -26.56 -15.42 2.31
N PRO A 111 -27.74 -15.08 2.82
CA PRO A 111 -28.92 -15.93 2.70
C PRO A 111 -29.63 -15.74 1.35
#